data_AF-A0A7L1H2W6-F1
#
_entry.id   AF-A0A7L1H2W6-F1
#
_cell.length_a   1.000
_cell.length_b   1.000
_cell.length_c   1.000
_cell.angle_alpha   90.00
_cell.angle_beta   90.00
_cell.angle_gamma   90.00
#
_symmetry.space_group_name_H-M   'P 1'
#
loop_
_entity.id
_entity.type
_entity.pdbx_description
1 polymer ?
#
loop_
_entity_poly.entity_id
_entity_poly.type
_entity_poly.pdbx_seq_one_letter_code
_entity_poly.pdbx_strand_id
1 'polypeptide(L)' 'IPELFPRLAPFEVHLLLLSVWEYLREHSPLPQKFTFQGGAFLRDFSRDGDLGKHLGVLHSVLHRNVQRLGILA' A
#
# COMPACT_ATOMS: atom_id res chain seq x y z
N ILE A 1 0.00 -4.91 -6.15
CA ILE A 1 -1.38 -4.63 -5.66
C ILE A 1 -2.36 -4.38 -6.80
N PRO A 2 -2.06 -3.53 -7.81
CA PRO A 2 -2.97 -3.36 -8.95
C PRO A 2 -3.27 -4.68 -9.67
N GLU A 3 -2.32 -5.62 -9.66
CA GLU A 3 -2.50 -6.95 -10.27
C GLU A 3 -3.61 -7.78 -9.60
N LEU A 4 -4.00 -7.45 -8.35
CA LEU A 4 -5.03 -8.16 -7.59
C LEU A 4 -6.43 -7.58 -7.81
N PHE A 5 -6.54 -6.33 -8.26
CA PHE A 5 -7.82 -5.61 -8.37
C PHE A 5 -8.87 -6.30 -9.24
N PRO A 6 -8.53 -6.93 -10.38
CA PRO A 6 -9.52 -7.64 -11.20
C PRO A 6 -10.17 -8.85 -10.50
N ARG A 7 -9.56 -9.34 -9.40
CA ARG A 7 -10.02 -10.52 -8.67
C ARG A 7 -10.76 -10.17 -7.38
N LEU A 8 -10.71 -8.91 -6.94
CA LEU A 8 -11.34 -8.41 -5.73
C LEU A 8 -12.76 -7.92 -6.00
N ALA A 9 -13.61 -7.96 -4.98
CA ALA A 9 -14.93 -7.34 -5.07
C ALA A 9 -14.79 -5.80 -5.10
N PRO A 10 -15.74 -5.08 -5.72
CA PRO A 10 -15.67 -3.61 -5.82
C PRO A 10 -15.51 -2.89 -4.47
N PHE A 11 -16.15 -3.40 -3.41
CA PHE A 11 -16.03 -2.82 -2.07
C PHE A 11 -14.65 -3.06 -1.44
N GLU A 12 -14.00 -4.18 -1.74
CA GLU A 12 -12.66 -4.48 -1.22
C GLU A 12 -11.63 -3.57 -1.87
N VAL A 13 -11.77 -3.33 -3.18
CA VAL A 13 -10.96 -2.33 -3.89
C VAL A 13 -11.17 -0.94 -3.27
N HIS A 14 -12.42 -0.57 -2.97
CA HIS A 14 -12.71 0.70 -2.30
C HIS A 14 -12.02 0.83 -0.93
N LEU A 15 -12.08 -0.22 -0.10
CA LEU A 15 -11.40 -0.24 1.21
C LEU A 15 -9.88 -0.15 1.07
N LEU A 16 -9.30 -0.84 0.09
CA LEU A 16 -7.86 -0.75 -0.18
C LEU A 16 -7.46 0.65 -0.65
N LEU A 17 -8.23 1.25 -1.55
CA LEU A 17 -7.98 2.62 -2.01
C LEU A 17 -8.12 3.64 -0.87
N LEU A 18 -9.08 3.44 0.03
CA LEU A 18 -9.26 4.29 1.21
C LEU A 18 -8.05 4.18 2.17
N SER A 19 -7.55 2.96 2.41
CA SER A 19 -6.35 2.73 3.20
C SER A 19 -5.10 3.35 2.55
N VAL A 20 -4.95 3.25 1.22
CA VAL A 20 -3.88 3.94 0.48
C VAL A 20 -4.02 5.46 0.59
N TRP A 21 -5.24 5.99 0.52
CA TRP A 21 -5.49 7.41 0.67
C TRP A 21 -5.11 7.91 2.07
N GLU A 22 -5.50 7.21 3.12
CA GLU A 22 -5.10 7.52 4.50
C GLU A 22 -3.58 7.51 4.68
N TYR A 23 -2.91 6.50 4.12
CA TYR A 23 -1.45 6.44 4.09
C TYR A 23 -0.84 7.66 3.39
N LEU A 24 -1.33 8.03 2.20
CA LEU A 24 -0.82 9.19 1.45
C LEU A 24 -1.09 10.51 2.18
N ARG A 25 -2.20 10.60 2.92
CA ARG A 25 -2.53 11.78 3.73
C ARG A 25 -1.52 11.99 4.85
N GLU A 26 -1.07 10.92 5.49
CA GLU A 26 -0.06 10.99 6.55
C GLU A 26 1.38 11.07 5.99
N HIS A 27 1.63 10.42 4.86
CA HIS A 27 2.95 10.24 4.26
C HIS A 27 3.07 10.94 2.92
N SER A 28 2.58 12.18 2.84
CA SER A 28 2.50 12.96 1.61
C SER A 28 3.84 13.00 0.84
N PRO A 29 3.81 12.85 -0.50
CA PRO A 29 5.01 12.75 -1.33
C PRO A 29 5.62 14.13 -1.58
N LEU A 30 6.08 14.77 -0.51
CA LEU A 30 6.73 16.08 -0.59
C LEU A 30 8.17 15.93 -1.13
N PRO A 31 8.65 16.85 -1.97
CA PRO A 31 10.02 16.79 -2.53
C PRO A 31 11.12 16.66 -1.46
N GLN A 32 10.89 17.25 -0.28
CA GLN A 32 11.80 17.25 0.86
C GLN A 32 12.09 15.84 1.43
N LYS A 33 11.22 14.86 1.14
CA LYS A 33 11.39 13.46 1.57
C LYS A 33 12.25 12.64 0.63
N PHE A 34 12.71 13.22 -0.48
CA PHE A 34 13.53 12.55 -1.47
C PHE A 34 14.98 13.05 -1.40
N THR A 35 15.93 12.12 -1.47
CA THR A 35 17.37 12.40 -1.52
C THR A 35 17.91 11.98 -2.88
N PHE A 36 18.73 12.81 -3.51
CA PHE A 36 19.38 12.48 -4.78
C PHE A 36 20.59 11.59 -4.53
N GLN A 37 20.59 10.37 -5.08
CA GLN A 37 21.70 9.43 -5.01
C GLN A 37 21.83 8.69 -6.34
N GLY A 38 23.06 8.58 -6.86
CA GLY A 38 23.34 7.76 -8.06
C GLY A 38 22.56 8.16 -9.32
N GLY A 39 22.16 9.43 -9.47
CA GLY A 39 21.38 9.88 -10.62
C GLY A 39 19.86 9.81 -10.45
N ALA A 40 19.35 9.36 -9.30
CA ALA A 40 17.92 9.22 -9.03
C ALA A 40 17.50 9.86 -7.70
N PHE A 41 16.24 10.28 -7.61
CA PHE A 41 15.62 10.70 -6.35
C PHE A 41 15.05 9.49 -5.63
N LEU A 42 15.63 9.13 -4.49
CA LEU A 42 15.20 8.00 -3.66
C LEU A 42 14.48 8.51 -2.41
N ARG A 43 13.43 7.79 -2.01
CA ARG A 43 12.70 8.05 -0.76
C ARG A 43 13.11 7.01 0.28
N ASP A 44 13.50 7.50 1.45
CA ASP A 44 13.77 6.66 2.61
C ASP A 44 12.49 6.50 3.45
N PHE A 45 11.85 5.34 3.33
CA PHE A 45 10.62 5.00 4.06
C PHE A 45 10.87 4.56 5.50
N SER A 46 12.13 4.29 5.90
CA SER A 46 12.43 3.90 7.28
C SER A 46 12.13 5.01 8.30
N ARG A 47 11.99 6.25 7.82
CA ARG A 47 11.64 7.44 8.60
C ARG A 47 10.14 7.71 8.69
N ASP A 48 9.31 6.96 7.96
CA ASP A 48 7.86 7.14 7.92
C ASP A 48 7.15 6.42 9.11
N GLY A 49 7.87 5.81 10.04
CA GLY A 49 7.28 5.22 11.26
C GLY A 49 6.50 3.92 11.01
N ASP A 50 5.52 3.61 11.86
CA ASP A 50 4.81 2.33 11.81
C ASP A 50 3.78 2.26 10.66
N LEU A 51 4.18 1.57 9.58
CA LEU A 51 3.34 1.20 8.45
C LEU A 51 2.30 0.12 8.78
N GLY A 52 2.46 -0.59 9.91
CA GLY A 52 1.63 -1.72 10.33
C GLY A 52 0.14 -1.37 10.44
N LYS A 53 -0.16 -0.13 10.87
CA LYS A 53 -1.55 0.37 10.97
C LYS A 53 -2.29 0.40 9.63
N HIS A 54 -1.57 0.64 8.53
CA HIS A 54 -2.14 0.69 7.17
C HIS A 54 -2.16 -0.69 6.51
N LEU A 55 -1.29 -1.60 6.95
CA LEU A 55 -1.22 -2.97 6.44
C LEU A 55 -2.35 -3.87 6.95
N GLY A 56 -3.02 -3.53 8.07
CA GLY A 56 -4.09 -4.33 8.65
C GLY A 56 -5.28 -4.57 7.70
N VAL A 57 -5.68 -3.56 6.93
CA VAL A 57 -6.75 -3.68 5.92
C VAL A 57 -6.30 -4.58 4.76
N LEU A 58 -5.06 -4.40 4.30
CA LEU A 58 -4.47 -5.24 3.25
C LEU A 58 -4.43 -6.71 3.67
N HIS A 59 -3.93 -7.00 4.87
CA HIS A 59 -3.90 -8.36 5.44
C HIS A 59 -5.30 -8.96 5.55
N SER A 60 -6.29 -8.17 5.97
CA SER A 60 -7.68 -8.63 6.11
C SER A 60 -8.29 -9.00 4.75
N VAL A 61 -8.08 -8.16 3.73
CA VAL A 61 -8.56 -8.42 2.36
C VAL A 61 -7.85 -9.63 1.75
N LEU A 62 -6.54 -9.75 1.96
CA LEU A 62 -5.74 -10.88 1.48
C LEU A 62 -6.20 -12.20 2.14
N HIS A 63 -6.35 -12.21 3.47
CA HIS A 63 -6.80 -13.38 4.22
C HIS A 63 -8.22 -13.80 3.81
N ARG A 64 -9.14 -12.85 3.64
CA ARG A 64 -10.50 -13.11 3.18
C ARG A 64 -10.54 -13.70 1.76
N ASN A 65 -9.57 -13.35 0.93
CA ASN A 65 -9.48 -13.82 -0.46
C ASN A 65 -8.42 -14.91 -0.65
N VAL A 66 -7.91 -15.54 0.41
CA VAL A 66 -6.81 -16.52 0.32
C VAL A 66 -7.14 -17.70 -0.59
N GLN A 67 -8.41 -18.11 -0.65
CA GLN A 67 -8.85 -19.20 -1.55
C GLN A 67 -8.80 -18.81 -3.04
N ARG A 68 -8.89 -17.52 -3.38
CA ARG A 68 -8.83 -17.00 -4.77
C ARG A 68 -7.45 -16.42 -5.13
N LEU A 69 -6.70 -15.96 -4.13
CA LEU A 69 -5.43 -15.25 -4.28
C LEU A 69 -4.21 -16.05 -3.81
N GLY A 70 -4.39 -17.19 -3.12
CA GLY A 70 -3.30 -18.00 -2.56
C GLY A 70 -2.36 -18.64 -3.59
N ILE A 71 -2.66 -18.53 -4.88
CA ILE A 71 -1.81 -18.97 -6.00
C ILE A 71 -0.82 -17.85 -6.41
N LEU A 72 -0.95 -16.63 -5.86
CA LEU A 72 -0.09 -15.48 -6.13
C LEU A 72 0.87 -15.12 -4.98
N ALA A 73 0.89 -15.92 -3.91
CA ALA A 73 1.77 -15.73 -2.74
C ALA A 73 2.98 -16.68 -2.79
#